data_AF-A0A2V5ZYL8-F1
#
_entry.id   AF-A0A2V5ZYL8-F1
#
_cell.length_a   1.000
_cell.length_b   1.000
_cell.length_c   1.000
_cell.angle_alpha   90.00
_cell.angle_beta   90.00
_cell.angle_gamma   90.00
#
_symmetry.space_group_name_H-M   'P 1'
#
loop_
_entity.id
_entity.type
_entity.pdbx_description
1 polymer ?
#
loop_
_entity_poly.entity_id
_entity_poly.type
_entity_poly.pdbx_seq_one_letter_code
_entity_poly.pdbx_strand_id
1 'polypeptide(L)'
;MQNIESKLAAMQAEFPFPDEELQRIRRRGWITNWAKKGGIGAEIGVFRGHFSEILLENLRPSKLYLVDHWTLEGSYFDWGDSYTSNNTLPTAFAREEVELRVSKHPDTDVVLIEGDFPECAPAIVEPL
;
A
#
# COMPACT_ATOMS: atom_id res chain seq x y z
N MET A 1 -1.42 -11.39 -21.40
CA MET A 1 -0.95 -10.98 -20.07
C MET A 1 -0.94 -9.46 -20.06
N GLN A 2 -1.86 -8.82 -19.34
CA GLN A 2 -1.94 -7.36 -19.29
C GLN A 2 -0.74 -6.84 -18.49
N ASN A 3 -0.02 -5.83 -19.02
CA ASN A 3 1.12 -5.22 -18.36
C ASN A 3 0.66 -4.53 -17.05
N ILE A 4 1.31 -4.82 -15.91
CA ILE A 4 0.96 -4.25 -14.57
C ILE A 4 0.92 -2.73 -14.65
N GLU A 5 1.89 -2.11 -15.32
CA GLU A 5 1.95 -0.65 -15.49
C GLU A 5 0.74 -0.11 -16.26
N SER A 6 0.28 -0.83 -17.28
CA SER A 6 -0.92 -0.44 -18.03
C SER A 6 -2.19 -0.57 -17.19
N LYS A 7 -2.24 -1.56 -16.29
CA LYS A 7 -3.38 -1.72 -15.37
C LYS A 7 -3.39 -0.62 -14.31
N LEU A 8 -2.25 -0.34 -13.67
CA LEU A 8 -2.12 0.78 -12.74
C LEU A 8 -2.43 2.13 -13.40
N ALA A 9 -2.00 2.35 -14.66
CA ALA A 9 -2.34 3.56 -15.40
C ALA A 9 -3.85 3.68 -15.69
N ALA A 10 -4.51 2.58 -16.04
CA ALA A 10 -5.97 2.57 -16.23
C ALA A 10 -6.70 2.85 -14.92
N MET A 11 -6.24 2.26 -13.81
CA MET A 11 -6.81 2.48 -12.47
C MET A 11 -6.63 3.93 -12.01
N GLN A 12 -5.45 4.52 -12.25
CA GLN A 12 -5.20 5.94 -11.99
C GLN A 12 -6.07 6.86 -12.86
N ALA A 13 -6.42 6.45 -14.09
CA ALA A 13 -7.32 7.22 -14.94
C ALA A 13 -8.78 7.14 -14.46
N GLU A 14 -9.20 5.99 -13.92
CA GLU A 14 -10.55 5.77 -13.38
C GLU A 14 -10.75 6.48 -12.04
N PHE A 15 -9.82 6.30 -11.10
CA PHE A 15 -9.79 6.96 -9.81
C PHE A 15 -8.46 7.69 -9.62
N PRO A 16 -8.35 8.96 -10.06
CA PRO A 16 -7.12 9.72 -9.95
C PRO A 16 -6.68 9.91 -8.50
N PHE A 17 -5.43 9.53 -8.22
CA PHE A 17 -4.75 9.93 -7.00
C PHE A 17 -4.14 11.34 -7.19
N PRO A 18 -4.33 12.30 -6.26
CA PRO A 18 -3.88 13.68 -6.46
C PRO A 18 -2.37 13.80 -6.66
N ASP A 19 -1.94 14.60 -7.64
CA ASP A 19 -0.52 14.82 -7.93
C ASP A 19 0.25 15.44 -6.75
N GLU A 20 -0.40 16.33 -6.01
CA GLU A 20 0.17 16.95 -4.80
C GLU A 20 0.46 15.91 -3.71
N GLU A 21 -0.37 14.87 -3.64
CA GLU A 21 -0.21 13.74 -2.72
C GLU A 21 0.90 12.81 -3.17
N LEU A 22 1.00 12.51 -4.47
CA LEU A 22 2.16 11.82 -5.04
C LEU A 22 3.46 12.56 -4.74
N GLN A 23 3.48 13.88 -4.89
CA GLN A 23 4.66 14.70 -4.54
C GLN A 23 4.95 14.66 -3.04
N ARG A 24 3.92 14.74 -2.19
CA ARG A 24 4.07 14.65 -0.73
C ARG A 24 4.68 13.31 -0.31
N ILE A 25 4.20 12.22 -0.89
CA ILE A 25 4.70 10.86 -0.67
C ILE A 25 6.16 10.74 -1.10
N ARG A 26 6.50 11.18 -2.33
CA ARG A 26 7.90 11.17 -2.81
C ARG A 26 8.83 11.99 -1.93
N ARG A 27 8.38 13.16 -1.44
CA ARG A 27 9.15 13.99 -0.50
C ARG A 27 9.43 13.27 0.81
N ARG A 28 8.60 12.31 1.25
CA ARG A 28 8.82 11.51 2.46
C ARG A 28 9.81 10.36 2.26
N GLY A 29 10.24 10.09 1.03
CA GLY A 29 11.23 9.05 0.74
C GLY A 29 12.54 9.20 1.53
N TRP A 30 12.88 10.39 2.04
CA TRP A 30 14.06 10.58 2.89
C TRP A 30 14.10 9.64 4.10
N ILE A 31 12.96 9.19 4.62
CA ILE A 31 12.89 8.29 5.77
C ILE A 31 13.56 6.93 5.48
N THR A 32 13.59 6.50 4.22
CA THR A 32 14.23 5.23 3.83
C THR A 32 15.75 5.28 3.99
N ASN A 33 16.36 6.46 4.13
CA ASN A 33 17.80 6.58 4.40
C ASN A 33 18.18 6.14 5.82
N TRP A 34 17.19 6.04 6.71
CA TRP A 34 17.38 5.68 8.12
C TRP A 34 16.93 4.25 8.43
N ALA A 35 16.17 3.62 7.54
CA ALA A 35 15.68 2.28 7.71
C ALA A 35 16.69 1.22 7.22
N LYS A 36 16.67 0.05 7.85
CA LYS A 36 17.53 -1.08 7.47
C LYS A 36 17.09 -1.65 6.12
N LYS A 37 18.03 -1.76 5.17
CA LYS A 37 17.82 -2.46 3.89
C LYS A 37 17.82 -3.98 4.09
N GLY A 38 17.04 -4.70 3.30
CA GLY A 38 16.96 -6.17 3.37
C GLY A 38 16.39 -6.70 4.69
N GLY A 39 15.78 -5.84 5.52
CA GLY A 39 15.18 -6.21 6.79
C GLY A 39 13.75 -6.72 6.65
N ILE A 40 13.14 -6.98 7.81
CA ILE A 40 11.68 -7.16 7.96
C ILE A 40 11.13 -5.82 8.45
N GLY A 41 10.02 -5.36 7.85
CA GLY A 41 9.40 -4.09 8.21
C GLY A 41 7.88 -4.14 8.16
N ALA A 42 7.25 -3.06 8.65
CA ALA A 42 5.82 -2.86 8.56
C ALA A 42 5.51 -1.42 8.14
N GLU A 43 4.50 -1.24 7.30
CA GLU A 43 3.84 0.03 7.01
C GLU A 43 2.43 0.01 7.60
N ILE A 44 2.08 1.07 8.32
CA ILE A 44 0.75 1.26 8.91
C ILE A 44 0.07 2.42 8.19
N GLY A 45 -1.15 2.21 7.70
CA GLY A 45 -1.88 3.18 6.89
C GLY A 45 -1.35 3.23 5.45
N VAL A 46 -1.53 2.10 4.75
CA VAL A 46 -0.97 1.81 3.41
C VAL A 46 -1.78 2.45 2.28
N PHE A 47 -3.10 2.53 2.45
CA PHE A 47 -4.05 3.03 1.47
C PHE A 47 -3.84 2.41 0.07
N ARG A 48 -3.49 3.20 -0.95
CA ARG A 48 -3.28 2.75 -2.34
C ARG A 48 -1.86 2.24 -2.64
N GLY A 49 -1.02 2.08 -1.61
CA GLY A 49 0.30 1.44 -1.71
C GLY A 49 1.41 2.28 -2.36
N HIS A 50 1.18 3.58 -2.58
CA HIS A 50 2.16 4.47 -3.21
C HIS A 50 3.46 4.63 -2.40
N PHE A 51 3.36 4.67 -1.07
CA PHE A 51 4.54 4.72 -0.23
C PHE A 51 5.17 3.34 -0.04
N SER A 52 4.37 2.27 -0.04
CA SER A 52 4.85 0.88 -0.05
C SER A 52 5.79 0.61 -1.21
N GLU A 53 5.47 1.10 -2.41
CA GLU A 53 6.34 1.00 -3.58
C GLU A 53 7.72 1.67 -3.34
N ILE A 54 7.73 2.84 -2.69
CA ILE A 54 8.98 3.52 -2.30
C ILE A 54 9.78 2.67 -1.29
N LEU A 55 9.11 2.02 -0.33
CA LEU A 55 9.77 1.13 0.63
C LEU A 55 10.38 -0.09 -0.08
N LEU A 56 9.62 -0.73 -0.97
CA LEU A 56 10.04 -1.92 -1.73
C LEU A 56 11.23 -1.61 -2.65
N GLU A 57 11.20 -0.48 -3.37
CA GLU A 57 12.27 -0.06 -4.27
C GLU A 57 13.57 0.28 -3.52
N ASN A 58 13.48 1.04 -2.42
CA ASN A 58 14.66 1.61 -1.76
C ASN A 58 15.25 0.72 -0.67
N LEU A 59 14.41 -0.01 0.06
CA LEU A 59 14.84 -0.86 1.17
C LEU A 59 15.03 -2.31 0.75
N ARG A 60 14.31 -2.77 -0.30
CA ARG A 60 14.30 -4.18 -0.74
C ARG A 60 14.18 -5.14 0.46
N PRO A 61 13.15 -5.01 1.31
CA PRO A 61 13.03 -5.81 2.51
C PRO A 61 12.90 -7.30 2.14
N SER A 62 13.35 -8.18 3.03
CA SER A 62 13.08 -9.62 2.89
C SER A 62 11.61 -9.92 3.14
N LYS A 63 10.97 -9.13 4.01
CA LYS A 63 9.53 -9.18 4.29
C LYS A 63 8.96 -7.80 4.60
N LEU A 64 7.77 -7.50 4.11
CA LEU A 64 7.06 -6.26 4.40
C LEU A 64 5.60 -6.54 4.77
N TYR A 65 5.23 -6.16 6.00
CA TYR A 65 3.84 -6.14 6.45
C TYR A 65 3.17 -4.85 6.02
N LEU A 66 2.02 -4.95 5.36
CA LEU A 66 1.24 -3.81 4.89
C LEU A 66 -0.10 -3.83 5.63
N VAL A 67 -0.28 -2.93 6.58
CA VAL A 67 -1.41 -2.93 7.52
C VAL A 67 -2.36 -1.77 7.21
N ASP A 68 -3.61 -2.10 6.91
CA ASP A 68 -4.68 -1.12 6.69
C ASP A 68 -6.06 -1.78 6.90
N HIS A 69 -7.09 -0.96 7.07
CA HIS A 69 -8.46 -1.37 7.32
C HIS A 69 -9.33 -1.41 6.05
N TRP A 70 -8.75 -1.26 4.85
CA TRP A 70 -9.43 -1.16 3.54
C TRP A 70 -10.94 -1.48 3.56
N THR A 71 -11.30 -2.76 3.50
CA THR A 71 -12.68 -3.27 3.39
C THR A 71 -13.45 -3.27 4.71
N LEU A 72 -12.76 -3.14 5.85
CA LEU A 72 -13.38 -2.95 7.17
C LEU A 72 -13.98 -1.55 7.34
N GLU A 73 -13.50 -0.55 6.59
CA GLU A 73 -14.08 0.81 6.54
C GLU A 73 -15.42 0.85 5.78
N GLY A 74 -15.80 -0.24 5.10
CA GLY A 74 -17.00 -0.34 4.27
C GLY A 74 -16.69 -0.47 2.78
N SER A 75 -17.67 -0.24 1.90
CA SER A 75 -17.48 -0.35 0.44
C SER A 75 -16.72 0.82 -0.18
N TYR A 76 -16.75 1.99 0.47
CA TYR A 76 -16.14 3.24 0.04
C TYR A 76 -15.52 3.95 1.24
N PHE A 77 -14.47 4.74 1.00
CA PHE A 77 -13.93 5.62 2.02
C PHE A 77 -14.83 6.86 2.23
N ASP A 78 -14.96 7.34 3.47
CA ASP A 78 -15.76 8.54 3.83
C ASP A 78 -14.90 9.67 4.43
N TRP A 79 -13.75 9.95 3.81
CA TRP A 79 -12.81 10.98 4.31
C TRP A 79 -13.04 12.36 3.66
N GLY A 80 -13.80 12.42 2.57
CA GLY A 80 -14.47 13.64 2.09
C GLY A 80 -13.72 14.51 1.07
N ASP A 81 -12.66 14.01 0.44
CA ASP A 81 -11.80 14.82 -0.45
C ASP A 81 -11.30 14.09 -1.71
N SER A 82 -10.47 14.77 -2.49
CA SER A 82 -9.85 14.23 -3.70
C SER A 82 -8.98 12.99 -3.45
N TYR A 83 -8.51 12.77 -2.22
CA TYR A 83 -7.71 11.61 -1.81
C TYR A 83 -8.49 10.30 -2.01
N THR A 84 -9.81 10.36 -1.76
CA THR A 84 -10.77 9.26 -1.87
C THR A 84 -11.65 9.37 -3.12
N SER A 85 -11.25 10.21 -4.08
CA SER A 85 -12.05 10.56 -5.25
C SER A 85 -13.45 11.08 -4.86
N ASN A 86 -13.52 11.92 -3.83
CA ASN A 86 -14.74 12.45 -3.22
C ASN A 86 -15.68 11.34 -2.73
N ASN A 87 -15.16 10.40 -1.92
CA ASN A 87 -15.87 9.25 -1.36
C ASN A 87 -16.44 8.27 -2.40
N THR A 88 -15.90 8.27 -3.63
CA THR A 88 -16.33 7.33 -4.69
C THR A 88 -15.35 6.20 -4.94
N LEU A 89 -14.14 6.28 -4.39
CA LEU A 89 -13.14 5.21 -4.48
C LEU A 89 -13.57 3.98 -3.68
N PRO A 90 -13.75 2.80 -4.32
CA PRO A 90 -14.03 1.58 -3.59
C PRO A 90 -12.84 1.15 -2.74
N THR A 91 -13.09 0.67 -1.53
CA THR A 91 -12.03 0.20 -0.63
C THR A 91 -11.26 -0.99 -1.19
N ALA A 92 -11.97 -1.92 -1.84
CA ALA A 92 -11.39 -3.05 -2.56
C ALA A 92 -10.49 -2.61 -3.74
N PHE A 93 -10.80 -1.48 -4.38
CA PHE A 93 -9.98 -0.94 -5.47
C PHE A 93 -8.64 -0.43 -4.95
N ALA A 94 -8.64 0.29 -3.82
CA ALA A 94 -7.41 0.73 -3.18
C ALA A 94 -6.53 -0.46 -2.76
N ARG A 95 -7.14 -1.53 -2.22
CA ARG A 95 -6.44 -2.77 -1.91
C ARG A 95 -5.84 -3.44 -3.16
N GLU A 96 -6.60 -3.51 -4.25
CA GLU A 96 -6.13 -4.09 -5.51
C GLU A 96 -4.91 -3.34 -6.07
N GLU A 97 -4.86 -2.01 -5.94
CA GLU A 97 -3.66 -1.26 -6.33
C GLU A 97 -2.43 -1.61 -5.49
N VAL A 98 -2.61 -1.86 -4.20
CA VAL A 98 -1.52 -2.33 -3.35
C VAL A 98 -1.03 -3.68 -3.85
N GLU A 99 -1.94 -4.63 -4.09
CA GLU A 99 -1.63 -5.96 -4.63
C GLU A 99 -0.86 -5.88 -5.96
N LEU A 100 -1.25 -4.96 -6.86
CA LEU A 100 -0.56 -4.74 -8.12
C LEU A 100 0.83 -4.14 -7.92
N ARG A 101 0.98 -3.12 -7.06
CA ARG A 101 2.29 -2.51 -6.80
C ARG A 101 3.26 -3.52 -6.18
N VAL A 102 2.81 -4.30 -5.19
CA VAL A 102 3.68 -5.29 -4.53
C VAL A 102 4.06 -6.42 -5.47
N SER A 103 3.20 -6.79 -6.43
CA SER A 103 3.51 -7.83 -7.42
C SER A 103 4.68 -7.49 -8.35
N LYS A 104 5.09 -6.20 -8.41
CA LYS A 104 6.31 -5.76 -9.11
C LYS A 104 7.60 -6.17 -8.38
N HIS A 105 7.49 -6.65 -7.13
CA HIS A 105 8.60 -6.96 -6.24
C HIS A 105 8.53 -8.42 -5.75
N PRO A 106 8.66 -9.42 -6.64
CA PRO A 106 8.47 -10.83 -6.30
C PRO A 106 9.52 -11.40 -5.32
N ASP A 107 10.63 -10.70 -5.11
CA ASP A 107 11.71 -11.10 -4.20
C ASP A 107 11.45 -10.72 -2.73
N THR A 108 10.38 -9.96 -2.45
CA THR A 108 9.97 -9.58 -1.09
C THR A 108 8.74 -10.38 -0.69
N ASP A 109 8.78 -11.00 0.49
CA ASP A 109 7.59 -11.60 1.11
C ASP A 109 6.67 -10.48 1.62
N VAL A 110 5.54 -10.24 0.94
CA VAL A 110 4.60 -9.18 1.33
C VAL A 110 3.36 -9.79 1.93
N VAL A 111 3.01 -9.33 3.13
CA VAL A 111 1.81 -9.78 3.86
C VAL A 111 0.88 -8.58 4.05
N LEU A 112 -0.30 -8.65 3.42
CA LEU A 112 -1.38 -7.70 3.64
C LEU A 112 -2.14 -8.10 4.91
N ILE A 113 -2.13 -7.22 5.90
CA ILE A 113 -2.87 -7.40 7.15
C ILE A 113 -4.05 -6.46 7.14
N GLU A 114 -5.22 -7.05 7.33
CA GLU A 114 -6.47 -6.35 7.53
C GLU A 114 -7.16 -6.97 8.75
N GLY A 115 -7.53 -6.15 9.73
CA GLY A 115 -8.16 -6.59 10.96
C GLY A 115 -7.36 -6.27 12.22
N ASP A 116 -8.10 -6.30 13.33
CA ASP A 116 -7.58 -6.02 14.66
C ASP A 116 -6.90 -7.25 15.28
N PHE A 117 -6.12 -7.00 16.33
CA PHE A 117 -5.64 -8.05 17.21
C PHE A 117 -6.77 -8.47 18.17
N PRO A 118 -6.97 -9.78 18.44
CA PRO A 118 -6.12 -10.92 18.09
C PRO A 118 -6.37 -11.59 16.73
N GLU A 119 -7.38 -11.17 15.98
CA GLU A 119 -7.83 -11.84 14.74
C GLU A 119 -6.74 -11.87 13.67
N CYS A 120 -5.92 -10.82 13.57
CA CYS A 120 -4.82 -10.74 12.61
C CYS A 120 -3.54 -11.49 13.02
N ALA A 121 -3.46 -11.97 14.27
CA ALA A 121 -2.24 -12.59 14.82
C ALA A 121 -1.71 -13.78 14.00
N PRO A 122 -2.54 -14.66 13.40
CA PRO A 122 -2.05 -15.77 12.58
C PRO A 122 -1.26 -15.35 11.33
N ALA A 123 -1.41 -14.10 10.86
CA ALA A 123 -0.64 -13.56 9.73
C ALA A 123 0.77 -13.10 10.13
N ILE A 124 1.06 -12.97 11.43
CA ILE A 124 2.34 -12.50 11.97
C ILE A 124 3.08 -13.72 12.54
N VAL A 125 4.18 -14.11 11.89
CA VAL A 125 4.90 -15.35 12.21
C VAL A 125 6.23 -15.11 12.93
N GLU A 126 6.70 -13.86 12.99
CA GLU A 126 7.91 -13.53 13.71
C GLU A 126 7.68 -13.61 15.23
N PRO A 127 8.68 -14.07 15.99
CA PRO A 127 8.63 -14.01 17.44
C PRO A 127 8.55 -12.53 17.89
N LEU A 128 7.55 -12.22 18.71
CA LEU A 128 7.39 -10.94 19.40
C LEU A 128 8.46 -10.73 20.48
#